data_AF-A0A1E4DNE6-F1
#
_entry.id   AF-A0A1E4DNE6-F1
#
_cell.length_a   1.000
_cell.length_b   1.000
_cell.length_c   1.000
_cell.angle_alpha   90.00
_cell.angle_beta   90.00
_cell.angle_gamma   90.00
#
_symmetry.space_group_name_H-M   'P 1'
#
loop_
_entity.id
_entity.type
_entity.pdbx_description
1 polymer ?
#
loop_
_entity_poly.entity_id
_entity_poly.type
_entity_poly.pdbx_seq_one_letter_code
_entity_poly.pdbx_strand_id
1 'polypeptide(L)'
;MRMLRIAGAVLFASLAACATPPEIKQALAAKDQAYTENEQLMQQYRELVSNVTTRHLKWYRFVQTRLKLDLALQWATTNPHMADVPDAALAEDDATLLGPDVLGLINSIRLKSLPERKGANGQPLFAAGSGDMSTLVQQLPDLIARVEQRVAAGASIPQGVDLTAFDRYRSNVDALRRINGLIKQYLDIDVTVSRTDVQSLADALRTVRR
;
A
#
# COMPACT_ATOMS: atom_id res chain seq x y z
N MET A 1 -35.58 6.28 -71.83
CA MET A 1 -34.75 5.27 -71.12
C MET A 1 -33.44 5.84 -70.51
N ARG A 2 -33.35 7.13 -70.14
CA ARG A 2 -32.19 7.70 -69.42
C ARG A 2 -32.47 8.02 -67.94
N MET A 3 -33.73 8.29 -67.57
CA MET A 3 -34.11 8.56 -66.17
C MET A 3 -34.11 7.31 -65.27
N LEU A 4 -34.31 6.11 -65.81
CA LEU A 4 -34.28 4.86 -65.03
C LEU A 4 -32.85 4.49 -64.56
N ARG A 5 -31.81 4.93 -65.29
CA ARG A 5 -30.40 4.68 -64.95
C ARG A 5 -29.88 5.61 -63.85
N ILE A 6 -30.45 6.82 -63.74
CA ILE A 6 -30.08 7.79 -62.70
C ILE A 6 -30.75 7.42 -61.38
N ALA A 7 -32.00 6.94 -61.41
CA ALA A 7 -32.69 6.42 -60.23
C ALA A 7 -31.97 5.18 -59.64
N GLY A 8 -31.45 4.28 -60.49
CA GLY A 8 -30.67 3.12 -60.05
C GLY A 8 -29.32 3.47 -59.44
N ALA A 9 -28.62 4.50 -59.96
CA ALA A 9 -27.32 4.93 -59.43
C ALA A 9 -27.45 5.66 -58.08
N VAL A 10 -28.54 6.41 -57.86
CA VAL A 10 -28.82 7.07 -56.57
C VAL A 10 -29.22 6.04 -55.50
N LEU A 11 -29.96 4.98 -55.87
CA LEU A 11 -30.28 3.86 -54.98
C LEU A 11 -29.04 3.04 -54.55
N PHE A 12 -28.07 2.84 -55.45
CA PHE A 12 -26.81 2.18 -55.11
C PHE A 12 -25.87 3.08 -54.28
N ALA A 13 -25.87 4.40 -54.52
CA ALA A 13 -25.09 5.35 -53.71
C ALA A 13 -25.65 5.51 -52.29
N SER A 14 -26.96 5.37 -52.09
CA SER A 14 -27.57 5.36 -50.74
C SER A 14 -27.36 4.06 -49.97
N LEU A 15 -27.01 2.95 -50.62
CA LEU A 15 -26.71 1.67 -49.98
C LEU A 15 -25.23 1.51 -49.61
N ALA A 16 -24.34 2.33 -50.20
CA ALA A 16 -22.92 2.35 -49.86
C ALA A 16 -22.58 3.29 -48.68
N ALA A 17 -23.55 4.03 -48.15
CA ALA A 17 -23.37 4.97 -47.04
C ALA A 17 -23.50 4.34 -45.64
N CYS A 18 -23.70 3.02 -45.55
CA CYS A 18 -23.95 2.32 -44.30
C CYS A 18 -22.82 1.37 -43.86
N ALA A 19 -21.67 1.40 -44.52
CA ALA A 19 -20.49 0.67 -44.05
C ALA A 19 -19.63 1.58 -43.18
N THR A 20 -19.56 1.30 -41.88
CA THR A 20 -18.64 1.99 -40.97
C THR A 20 -17.20 1.84 -41.44
N PRO A 21 -16.44 2.95 -41.58
CA PRO A 21 -15.09 2.90 -42.13
C PRO A 21 -14.19 1.93 -41.36
N PRO A 22 -13.38 1.10 -42.06
CA PRO A 22 -12.52 0.10 -41.42
C PRO A 22 -11.53 0.72 -40.44
N GLU A 23 -11.13 1.98 -40.64
CA GLU A 23 -10.28 2.74 -39.72
C GLU A 23 -10.93 2.92 -38.35
N ILE A 24 -12.26 3.11 -38.29
CA ILE A 24 -13.00 3.25 -37.02
C ILE A 24 -13.04 1.91 -36.30
N LYS A 25 -13.29 0.80 -37.01
CA LYS A 25 -13.28 -0.54 -36.42
C LYS A 25 -11.89 -0.92 -35.87
N GLN A 26 -10.84 -0.60 -36.61
CA GLN A 26 -9.45 -0.79 -36.18
C GLN A 26 -9.09 0.07 -34.98
N ALA A 27 -9.47 1.35 -34.97
CA ALA A 27 -9.27 2.24 -33.83
C ALA A 27 -10.01 1.72 -32.57
N LEU A 28 -11.23 1.19 -32.74
CA LEU A 28 -12.00 0.63 -31.64
C LEU A 28 -11.33 -0.63 -31.06
N ALA A 29 -10.83 -1.51 -31.92
CA ALA A 29 -10.07 -2.69 -31.51
C ALA A 29 -8.75 -2.32 -30.81
N ALA A 30 -8.03 -1.33 -31.35
CA ALA A 30 -6.81 -0.81 -30.72
C ALA A 30 -7.08 -0.19 -29.34
N LYS A 31 -8.22 0.50 -29.16
CA LYS A 31 -8.64 1.03 -27.86
C LYS A 31 -8.96 -0.07 -26.85
N ASP A 32 -9.66 -1.12 -27.26
CA ASP A 32 -9.91 -2.27 -26.36
C ASP A 32 -8.63 -3.00 -25.96
N GLN A 33 -7.69 -3.15 -26.91
CA GLN A 33 -6.37 -3.70 -26.61
C GLN A 33 -5.62 -2.81 -25.61
N ALA A 34 -5.62 -1.49 -25.83
CA ALA A 34 -4.99 -0.54 -24.91
C ALA A 34 -5.63 -0.54 -23.51
N TYR A 35 -6.95 -0.71 -23.39
CA TYR A 35 -7.60 -0.88 -22.09
C TYR A 35 -7.17 -2.16 -21.38
N THR A 36 -6.99 -3.25 -22.14
CA THR A 36 -6.50 -4.53 -21.61
C THR A 36 -5.07 -4.40 -21.06
N GLU A 37 -4.17 -3.80 -21.84
CA GLU A 37 -2.77 -3.60 -21.45
C GLU A 37 -2.64 -2.65 -20.25
N ASN A 38 -3.46 -1.59 -20.21
CA ASN A 38 -3.44 -0.65 -19.10
C ASN A 38 -3.98 -1.29 -17.80
N GLU A 39 -5.04 -2.10 -17.89
CA GLU A 39 -5.53 -2.87 -16.75
C GLU A 39 -4.44 -3.81 -16.19
N GLN A 40 -3.73 -4.52 -17.06
CA GLN A 40 -2.62 -5.40 -16.67
C GLN A 40 -1.49 -4.62 -15.98
N LEU A 41 -1.09 -3.47 -16.52
CA LEU A 41 -0.07 -2.62 -15.92
C LEU A 41 -0.49 -2.10 -14.54
N MET A 42 -1.76 -1.72 -14.39
CA MET A 42 -2.29 -1.26 -13.11
C MET A 42 -2.40 -2.39 -12.08
N GLN A 43 -2.68 -3.62 -12.49
CA GLN A 43 -2.60 -4.80 -11.63
C GLN A 43 -1.16 -5.06 -11.16
N GLN A 44 -0.18 -5.02 -12.07
CA GLN A 44 1.24 -5.16 -11.72
C GLN A 44 1.70 -4.07 -10.75
N TYR A 45 1.27 -2.82 -10.98
CA TYR A 45 1.62 -1.71 -10.10
C TYR A 45 0.99 -1.86 -8.70
N ARG A 46 -0.26 -2.34 -8.62
CA ARG A 46 -0.93 -2.69 -7.35
C ARG A 46 -0.12 -3.71 -6.56
N GLU A 47 0.32 -4.79 -7.21
CA GLU A 47 1.12 -5.84 -6.59
C GLU A 47 2.48 -5.30 -6.12
N LEU A 48 3.15 -4.50 -6.95
CA LEU A 48 4.44 -3.89 -6.61
C LEU A 48 4.33 -3.02 -5.36
N VAL A 49 3.36 -2.11 -5.29
CA VAL A 49 3.18 -1.21 -4.15
C VAL A 49 2.86 -2.01 -2.87
N SER A 50 2.03 -3.04 -2.98
CA SER A 50 1.73 -3.96 -1.87
C SER A 50 3.00 -4.67 -1.37
N ASN A 51 3.80 -5.22 -2.29
CA ASN A 51 5.02 -5.95 -1.99
C ASN A 51 6.09 -5.05 -1.35
N VAL A 52 6.31 -3.85 -1.92
CA VAL A 52 7.27 -2.88 -1.41
C VAL A 52 6.86 -2.41 -0.01
N THR A 53 5.58 -2.10 0.21
CA THR A 53 5.09 -1.65 1.52
C THR A 53 5.24 -2.75 2.57
N THR A 54 4.87 -3.98 2.22
CA THR A 54 5.01 -5.14 3.12
C THR A 54 6.48 -5.41 3.46
N ARG A 55 7.36 -5.35 2.45
CA ARG A 55 8.80 -5.53 2.65
C ARG A 55 9.37 -4.42 3.53
N HIS A 56 8.96 -3.17 3.32
CA HIS A 56 9.39 -2.05 4.13
C HIS A 56 8.97 -2.23 5.59
N LEU A 57 7.73 -2.65 5.86
CA LEU A 57 7.27 -2.93 7.22
C LEU A 57 8.09 -4.05 7.89
N LYS A 58 8.37 -5.14 7.18
CA LYS A 58 9.21 -6.23 7.69
C LYS A 58 10.64 -5.75 7.99
N TRP A 59 11.23 -4.97 7.08
CA TRP A 59 12.56 -4.39 7.26
C TRP A 59 12.61 -3.44 8.45
N TYR A 60 11.65 -2.53 8.54
CA TYR A 60 11.50 -1.60 9.66
C TYR A 60 11.42 -2.37 10.99
N ARG A 61 10.54 -3.37 11.09
CA ARG A 61 10.42 -4.21 12.29
C ARG A 61 11.75 -4.87 12.63
N PHE A 62 12.41 -5.49 11.66
CA PHE A 62 13.69 -6.15 11.88
C PHE A 62 14.76 -5.19 12.43
N VAL A 63 14.94 -4.03 11.79
CA VAL A 63 15.93 -3.02 12.19
C VAL A 63 15.59 -2.46 13.57
N GLN A 64 14.33 -2.09 13.80
CA GLN A 64 13.90 -1.52 15.08
C GLN A 64 13.99 -2.51 16.23
N THR A 65 13.61 -3.77 16.02
CA THR A 65 13.78 -4.83 17.04
C THR A 65 15.25 -4.97 17.41
N ARG A 66 16.15 -4.99 16.42
CA ARG A 66 17.58 -5.16 16.68
C ARG A 66 18.19 -3.95 17.41
N LEU A 67 17.84 -2.73 17.00
CA LEU A 67 18.31 -1.51 17.67
C LEU A 67 17.82 -1.41 19.13
N LYS A 68 16.54 -1.71 19.36
CA LYS A 68 15.98 -1.66 20.72
C LYS A 68 16.47 -2.78 21.61
N LEU A 69 16.69 -3.98 21.06
CA LEU A 69 17.28 -5.09 21.79
C LEU A 69 18.72 -4.78 22.17
N ASP A 70 19.52 -4.24 21.24
CA ASP A 70 20.89 -3.81 21.52
C ASP A 70 20.92 -2.75 22.63
N LEU A 71 20.08 -1.71 22.52
CA LEU A 71 19.95 -0.68 23.53
C LEU A 71 19.55 -1.25 24.90
N ALA A 72 18.57 -2.16 24.93
CA ALA A 72 18.15 -2.83 26.17
C ALA A 72 19.29 -3.62 26.81
N LEU A 73 20.08 -4.33 26.00
CA LEU A 73 21.23 -5.10 26.47
C LEU A 73 22.35 -4.19 26.96
N GLN A 74 22.62 -3.07 26.30
CA GLN A 74 23.59 -2.07 26.78
C GLN A 74 23.18 -1.54 28.16
N TRP A 75 21.92 -1.17 28.34
CA TRP A 75 21.41 -0.73 29.64
C TRP A 75 21.46 -1.82 30.72
N ALA A 76 21.26 -3.08 30.33
CA ALA A 76 21.37 -4.23 31.22
C ALA A 76 22.82 -4.59 31.60
N THR A 77 23.83 -4.26 30.77
CA THR A 77 25.20 -4.82 30.91
C THR A 77 26.33 -3.80 31.04
N THR A 78 26.23 -2.63 30.40
CA THR A 78 27.37 -1.70 30.25
C THR A 78 27.11 -0.28 30.75
N ASN A 79 25.85 0.11 31.02
CA ASN A 79 25.48 1.48 31.42
C ASN A 79 25.98 2.53 30.40
N PRO A 80 25.29 2.68 29.26
CA PRO A 80 25.74 3.52 28.16
C PRO A 80 25.92 4.98 28.57
N HIS A 81 26.85 5.64 27.87
CA HIS A 81 27.19 7.04 28.06
C HIS A 81 27.57 7.64 26.69
N MET A 82 27.21 8.90 26.47
CA MET A 82 27.63 9.68 25.31
C MET A 82 28.34 10.95 25.75
N ALA A 83 29.47 11.25 25.12
CA ALA A 83 30.14 12.52 25.30
C ALA A 83 29.17 13.67 24.94
N ASP A 84 29.24 14.75 25.71
CA ASP A 84 28.43 15.97 25.53
C ASP A 84 26.90 15.80 25.74
N VAL A 85 26.42 14.62 26.15
CA VAL A 85 25.02 14.38 26.52
C VAL A 85 24.94 14.09 28.03
N PRO A 86 24.14 14.86 28.80
CA PRO A 86 23.91 14.56 30.21
C PRO A 86 23.29 13.17 30.40
N ASP A 87 23.84 12.37 31.32
CA ASP A 87 23.38 11.00 31.59
C ASP A 87 21.88 10.90 31.88
N ALA A 88 21.31 11.92 32.56
CA ALA A 88 19.87 11.96 32.85
C ALA A 88 19.02 12.14 31.58
N ALA A 89 19.48 12.96 30.63
CA ALA A 89 18.80 13.18 29.36
C ALA A 89 18.89 11.91 28.49
N LEU A 90 20.08 11.30 28.41
CA LEU A 90 20.27 10.03 27.70
C LEU A 90 19.36 8.92 28.26
N ALA A 91 19.33 8.77 29.59
CA ALA A 91 18.49 7.76 30.23
C ALA A 91 16.99 8.00 29.96
N GLU A 92 16.54 9.25 29.90
CA GLU A 92 15.15 9.60 29.66
C GLU A 92 14.72 9.35 28.20
N ASP A 93 15.58 9.71 27.24
CA ASP A 93 15.36 9.43 25.82
C ASP A 93 15.29 7.91 25.57
N ASP A 94 16.27 7.16 26.10
CA ASP A 94 16.32 5.71 25.94
C ASP A 94 15.16 5.00 26.65
N ALA A 95 14.79 5.47 27.85
CA ALA A 95 13.62 4.98 28.57
C ALA A 95 12.33 5.17 27.76
N THR A 96 12.20 6.32 27.09
CA THR A 96 11.05 6.62 26.22
C THR A 96 11.00 5.69 25.00
N LEU A 97 12.16 5.44 24.37
CA LEU A 97 12.29 4.54 23.22
C LEU A 97 11.92 3.09 23.58
N LEU A 98 12.42 2.60 24.72
CA LEU A 98 12.22 1.23 25.20
C LEU A 98 10.80 1.02 25.75
N GLY A 99 10.25 2.02 26.46
CA GLY A 99 8.95 1.93 27.09
C GLY A 99 8.94 1.11 28.39
N PRO A 100 7.84 1.18 29.16
CA PRO A 100 7.78 0.71 30.54
C PRO A 100 7.97 -0.80 30.68
N ASP A 101 7.40 -1.60 29.77
CA ASP A 101 7.46 -3.07 29.86
C ASP A 101 8.88 -3.61 29.68
N VAL A 102 9.64 -3.01 28.77
CA VAL A 102 11.03 -3.36 28.50
C VAL A 102 11.92 -2.86 29.64
N LEU A 103 11.70 -1.63 30.12
CA LEU A 103 12.43 -1.07 31.27
C LEU A 103 12.26 -1.91 32.54
N GLY A 104 11.03 -2.35 32.83
CA GLY A 104 10.75 -3.20 33.98
C GLY A 104 11.58 -4.50 33.94
N LEU A 105 11.69 -5.12 32.77
CA LEU A 105 12.50 -6.32 32.59
C LEU A 105 14.00 -6.02 32.68
N ILE A 106 14.48 -4.95 32.03
CA ILE A 106 15.88 -4.50 32.13
C ILE A 106 16.27 -4.35 33.59
N ASN A 107 15.45 -3.66 34.39
CA ASN A 107 15.72 -3.42 35.81
C ASN A 107 15.80 -4.72 36.64
N SER A 108 15.11 -5.79 36.25
CA SER A 108 15.24 -7.10 36.92
C SER A 108 16.47 -7.91 36.51
N ILE A 109 17.05 -7.65 35.33
CA ILE A 109 18.18 -8.45 34.79
C ILE A 109 19.51 -7.69 34.77
N ARG A 110 19.48 -6.40 35.10
CA ARG A 110 20.63 -5.50 35.04
C ARG A 110 21.77 -6.01 35.92
N LEU A 111 22.96 -6.12 35.34
CA LEU A 111 24.12 -6.71 36.00
C LEU A 111 24.53 -5.93 37.25
N LYS A 112 24.99 -6.66 38.28
CA LYS A 112 25.56 -6.09 39.50
C LYS A 112 26.63 -5.04 39.20
N SER A 113 26.74 -4.05 40.09
CA SER A 113 27.69 -2.93 40.01
C SER A 113 27.35 -1.84 38.98
N LEU A 114 26.25 -1.95 38.23
CA LEU A 114 25.77 -0.85 37.41
C LEU A 114 25.03 0.20 38.26
N PRO A 115 25.36 1.50 38.13
CA PRO A 115 24.78 2.55 38.95
C PRO A 115 23.32 2.82 38.56
N GLU A 116 22.54 3.30 39.53
CA GLU A 116 21.20 3.83 39.28
C GLU A 116 21.27 5.05 38.36
N ARG A 117 20.36 5.14 37.38
CA ARG A 117 20.15 6.34 36.57
C ARG A 117 18.77 6.91 36.81
N LYS A 118 18.74 8.19 37.15
CA LYS A 118 17.54 8.96 37.43
C LYS A 118 17.18 9.83 36.23
N GLY A 119 15.90 10.01 35.98
CA GLY A 119 15.39 11.00 35.03
C GLY A 119 15.48 12.41 35.60
N ALA A 120 15.06 13.41 34.81
CA ALA A 120 15.04 14.82 35.25
C ALA A 120 14.19 15.06 36.51
N ASN A 121 13.19 14.22 36.75
CA ASN A 121 12.32 14.25 37.94
C ASN A 121 12.93 13.60 39.20
N GLY A 122 14.16 13.08 39.12
CA GLY A 122 14.84 12.39 40.21
C GLY A 122 14.35 10.97 40.50
N GLN A 123 13.39 10.44 39.72
CA GLN A 123 12.94 9.04 39.83
C GLN A 123 13.90 8.09 39.11
N PRO A 124 14.13 6.88 39.64
CA PRO A 124 14.95 5.88 38.97
C PRO A 124 14.28 5.41 37.68
N LEU A 125 14.93 5.66 36.54
CA LEU A 125 14.55 5.08 35.25
C LEU A 125 15.21 3.70 35.10
N PHE A 126 16.51 3.65 35.37
CA PHE A 126 17.28 2.41 35.45
C PHE A 126 17.75 2.20 36.88
N ALA A 127 17.23 1.16 37.53
CA ALA A 127 17.57 0.83 38.92
C ALA A 127 19.03 0.38 39.05
N ALA A 128 19.60 0.48 40.25
CA ALA A 128 20.92 -0.11 40.52
C ALA A 128 20.89 -1.61 40.20
N GLY A 129 21.93 -2.10 39.52
CA GLY A 129 21.95 -3.48 39.05
C GLY A 129 22.14 -4.49 40.19
N SER A 130 21.34 -5.55 40.17
CA SER A 130 21.37 -6.65 41.15
C SER A 130 21.48 -8.04 40.50
N GLY A 131 21.36 -8.13 39.19
CA GLY A 131 21.36 -9.38 38.43
C GLY A 131 22.76 -9.91 38.12
N ASP A 132 22.81 -11.14 37.62
CA ASP A 132 24.01 -11.80 37.12
C ASP A 132 23.82 -12.28 35.67
N MET A 133 24.89 -12.79 35.06
CA MET A 133 24.87 -13.24 33.66
C MET A 133 23.91 -14.43 33.46
N SER A 134 23.72 -15.28 34.47
CA SER A 134 22.80 -16.44 34.38
C SER A 134 21.36 -15.96 34.25
N THR A 135 20.95 -15.02 35.10
CA THR A 135 19.62 -14.42 35.11
C THR A 135 19.34 -13.67 33.81
N LEU A 136 20.34 -12.93 33.32
CA LEU A 136 20.24 -12.23 32.04
C LEU A 136 19.99 -13.21 30.89
N VAL A 137 20.80 -14.28 30.78
CA VAL A 137 20.66 -15.28 29.71
C VAL A 137 19.30 -15.99 29.76
N GLN A 138 18.82 -16.32 30.96
CA GLN A 138 17.51 -16.94 31.15
C GLN A 138 16.35 -16.04 30.70
N GLN A 139 16.50 -14.73 30.85
CA GLN A 139 15.47 -13.73 30.54
C GLN A 139 15.59 -13.13 29.13
N LEU A 140 16.62 -13.50 28.36
CA LEU A 140 16.78 -13.05 26.96
C LEU A 140 15.54 -13.32 26.08
N PRO A 141 14.89 -14.51 26.13
CA PRO A 141 13.69 -14.76 25.32
C PRO A 141 12.55 -13.79 25.64
N ASP A 142 12.33 -13.50 26.93
CA ASP A 142 11.30 -12.56 27.36
C ASP A 142 11.65 -11.12 26.96
N LEU A 143 12.93 -10.76 26.99
CA LEU A 143 13.39 -9.46 26.52
C LEU A 143 13.14 -9.27 25.03
N ILE A 144 13.46 -10.28 24.22
CA ILE A 144 13.17 -10.28 22.78
C ILE A 144 11.67 -10.11 22.55
N ALA A 145 10.83 -10.89 23.23
CA ALA A 145 9.37 -10.84 23.05
C ALA A 145 8.78 -9.46 23.39
N ARG A 146 9.21 -8.84 24.50
CA ARG A 146 8.73 -7.49 24.89
C ARG A 146 9.21 -6.41 23.94
N VAL A 147 10.44 -6.50 23.44
CA VAL A 147 10.96 -5.57 22.42
C VAL A 147 10.18 -5.71 21.11
N GLU A 148 9.91 -6.94 20.66
CA GLU A 148 9.11 -7.19 19.46
C GLU A 148 7.69 -6.63 19.61
N GLN A 149 7.06 -6.80 20.77
CA GLN A 149 5.75 -6.23 21.07
C GLN A 149 5.79 -4.68 21.05
N ARG A 150 6.80 -4.07 21.65
CA ARG A 150 7.00 -2.61 21.62
C ARG A 150 7.17 -2.08 20.19
N VAL A 151 7.94 -2.78 19.36
CA VAL A 151 8.14 -2.41 17.95
C VAL A 151 6.86 -2.61 17.15
N ALA A 152 6.10 -3.67 17.41
CA ALA A 152 4.81 -3.91 16.77
C ALA A 152 3.78 -2.82 17.12
N ALA A 153 3.75 -2.38 18.37
CA ALA A 153 2.86 -1.30 18.82
C ALA A 153 3.24 0.08 18.26
N GLY A 154 4.55 0.36 18.12
CA GLY A 154 5.05 1.61 17.52
C GLY A 154 5.12 1.60 15.99
N ALA A 155 5.00 0.43 15.36
CA ALA A 155 4.85 0.35 13.93
C ALA A 155 3.46 0.86 13.56
N SER A 156 3.37 2.10 13.11
CA SER A 156 2.25 2.52 12.28
C SER A 156 2.23 1.56 11.09
N ILE A 157 1.36 0.56 11.14
CA ILE A 157 0.96 -0.17 9.95
C ILE A 157 0.61 0.94 8.96
N PRO A 158 1.31 1.09 7.82
CA PRO A 158 0.85 2.01 6.80
C PRO A 158 -0.59 1.60 6.57
N GLN A 159 -1.55 2.44 6.97
CA GLN A 159 -2.98 2.11 6.93
C GLN A 159 -3.20 1.42 5.60
N GLY A 160 -3.58 0.13 5.66
CA GLY A 160 -3.25 -0.86 4.62
C GLY A 160 -3.33 -0.23 3.24
N VAL A 161 -2.19 -0.18 2.54
CA VAL A 161 -1.98 0.54 1.27
C VAL A 161 -3.31 0.90 0.64
N ASP A 162 -3.69 2.18 0.57
CA ASP A 162 -4.99 2.55 0.03
C ASP A 162 -5.06 2.15 -1.45
N LEU A 163 -5.66 0.99 -1.72
CA LEU A 163 -5.84 0.45 -3.07
C LEU A 163 -7.13 0.93 -3.72
N THR A 164 -7.90 1.81 -3.08
CA THR A 164 -9.19 2.27 -3.60
C THR A 164 -9.06 2.99 -4.93
N ALA A 165 -7.93 3.67 -5.16
CA ALA A 165 -7.62 4.29 -6.44
C ALA A 165 -7.49 3.25 -7.58
N PHE A 166 -6.89 2.09 -7.31
CA PHE A 166 -6.80 0.99 -8.28
C PHE A 166 -8.18 0.36 -8.55
N ASP A 167 -8.99 0.21 -7.50
CA ASP A 167 -10.34 -0.35 -7.65
C ASP A 167 -11.26 0.58 -8.45
N ARG A 168 -11.17 1.91 -8.24
CA ARG A 168 -11.85 2.92 -9.05
C ARG A 168 -11.36 2.91 -10.50
N TYR A 169 -10.05 2.82 -10.71
CA TYR A 169 -9.47 2.75 -12.04
C TYR A 169 -10.01 1.54 -12.83
N ARG A 170 -10.01 0.34 -12.22
CA ARG A 170 -10.58 -0.87 -12.84
C ARG A 170 -12.05 -0.68 -13.20
N SER A 171 -12.85 -0.13 -12.29
CA SER A 171 -14.27 0.14 -12.53
C SER A 171 -14.49 1.08 -13.74
N ASN A 172 -13.65 2.10 -13.88
CA ASN A 172 -13.69 3.03 -15.01
C ASN A 172 -13.29 2.36 -16.32
N VAL A 173 -12.25 1.52 -16.32
CA VAL A 173 -11.84 0.75 -17.50
C VAL A 173 -12.93 -0.23 -17.94
N ASP A 174 -13.60 -0.91 -17.01
CA ASP A 174 -14.73 -1.80 -17.30
C ASP A 174 -15.93 -1.04 -17.90
N ALA A 175 -16.18 0.18 -17.43
CA ALA A 175 -17.20 1.05 -18.02
C ALA A 175 -16.83 1.48 -19.45
N LEU A 176 -15.56 1.84 -19.69
CA LEU A 176 -15.06 2.21 -21.02
C LEU A 176 -15.10 1.04 -22.01
N ARG A 177 -14.73 -0.17 -21.59
CA ARG A 177 -14.85 -1.39 -22.40
C ARG A 177 -16.31 -1.71 -22.75
N ARG A 178 -17.25 -1.52 -21.81
CA ARG A 178 -18.69 -1.67 -22.09
C ARG A 178 -19.18 -0.66 -23.14
N ILE A 179 -18.78 0.61 -23.01
CA ILE A 179 -19.06 1.63 -24.02
C ILE A 179 -18.49 1.22 -25.38
N ASN A 180 -17.25 0.74 -25.41
CA ASN A 180 -16.60 0.32 -26.65
C ASN A 180 -17.28 -0.90 -27.29
N GLY A 181 -17.73 -1.86 -26.49
CA GLY A 181 -18.52 -3.01 -26.93
C GLY A 181 -19.86 -2.61 -27.55
N LEU A 182 -20.58 -1.67 -26.93
CA LEU A 182 -21.83 -1.12 -27.47
C LEU A 182 -21.61 -0.37 -28.79
N ILE A 183 -20.54 0.42 -28.88
CA ILE A 183 -20.16 1.10 -30.12
C ILE A 183 -19.83 0.06 -31.21
N LYS A 184 -19.05 -0.98 -30.91
CA LYS A 184 -18.77 -2.11 -31.82
C LYS A 184 -20.06 -2.74 -32.35
N GLN A 185 -21.00 -3.06 -31.46
CA GLN A 185 -22.28 -3.65 -31.82
C GLN A 185 -23.10 -2.73 -32.74
N TYR A 186 -23.09 -1.42 -32.48
CA TYR A 186 -23.71 -0.43 -33.35
C TYR A 186 -23.03 -0.31 -34.72
N LEU A 187 -21.69 -0.41 -34.77
CA LEU A 187 -20.94 -0.32 -36.02
C LEU A 187 -21.01 -1.63 -36.84
N ASP A 188 -21.31 -2.76 -36.21
CA ASP A 188 -21.44 -4.08 -36.85
C ASP A 188 -22.88 -4.45 -37.24
N ILE A 189 -23.91 -3.83 -36.63
CA ILE A 189 -25.32 -4.05 -36.95
C ILE A 189 -25.91 -2.78 -37.59
N ASP A 190 -26.34 -2.89 -38.83
CA ASP A 190 -26.84 -1.78 -39.65
C ASP A 190 -28.29 -1.33 -39.30
N VAL A 191 -28.68 -1.29 -38.02
CA VAL A 191 -30.09 -1.06 -37.59
C VAL A 191 -30.22 -0.30 -36.26
N THR A 192 -31.30 0.49 -36.18
CA THR A 192 -31.82 1.33 -35.08
C THR A 192 -31.52 0.87 -33.65
N VAL A 193 -30.96 1.78 -32.84
CA VAL A 193 -30.61 1.61 -31.43
C VAL A 193 -31.82 1.25 -30.57
N SER A 194 -31.74 0.17 -29.77
CA SER A 194 -32.77 -0.15 -28.79
C SER A 194 -32.69 0.77 -27.58
N ARG A 195 -33.84 1.09 -26.96
CA ARG A 195 -33.89 1.95 -25.77
C ARG A 195 -33.04 1.41 -24.61
N THR A 196 -32.94 0.09 -24.51
CA THR A 196 -32.11 -0.64 -23.56
C THR A 196 -30.61 -0.36 -23.74
N ASP A 197 -30.13 -0.26 -24.98
CA ASP A 197 -28.71 0.02 -25.27
C ASP A 197 -28.34 1.47 -24.99
N VAL A 198 -29.28 2.41 -25.21
CA VAL A 198 -29.10 3.82 -24.81
C VAL A 198 -29.02 3.94 -23.30
N GLN A 199 -29.86 3.19 -22.58
CA GLN A 199 -29.87 3.20 -21.11
C GLN A 199 -28.56 2.62 -20.55
N SER A 200 -28.07 1.51 -21.11
CA SER A 200 -26.81 0.89 -20.67
C SER A 200 -25.59 1.78 -20.96
N LEU A 201 -25.58 2.48 -22.10
CA LEU A 201 -24.57 3.49 -22.43
C LEU A 201 -24.60 4.66 -21.43
N ALA A 202 -25.79 5.18 -21.14
CA ALA A 202 -25.97 6.28 -20.19
C ALA A 202 -25.50 5.90 -18.78
N ASP A 203 -25.77 4.68 -18.34
CA ASP A 203 -25.36 4.18 -17.03
C ASP A 203 -23.85 3.93 -16.95
N ALA A 204 -23.23 3.44 -18.03
CA ALA A 204 -21.77 3.32 -18.13
C ALA A 204 -21.08 4.71 -18.10
N LEU A 205 -21.62 5.69 -18.82
CA LEU A 205 -21.13 7.07 -18.81
C LEU A 205 -21.26 7.75 -17.44
N ARG A 206 -22.37 7.51 -16.73
CA ARG A 206 -22.55 8.01 -15.36
C ARG A 206 -21.55 7.41 -14.38
N THR A 207 -21.13 6.17 -14.61
CA THR A 207 -20.13 5.48 -13.78
C THR A 207 -18.75 6.13 -13.94
N VAL A 208 -18.36 6.49 -15.16
CA VAL A 208 -17.06 7.17 -15.43
C VAL A 208 -17.02 8.62 -14.91
N ARG A 209 -18.19 9.28 -14.81
CA ARG A 209 -18.28 10.71 -14.42
C ARG A 209 -18.29 10.95 -12.90
N ARG A 210 -18.45 9.90 -12.10
CA ARG A 210 -18.41 9.95 -10.62
C ARG A 210 -17.03 9.60 -10.10
#